data_AF-A0A1B9M7J9-F1
#
_entry.id   AF-A0A1B9M7J9-F1
#
_cell.length_a   1.000
_cell.length_b   1.000
_cell.length_c   1.000
_cell.angle_alpha   90.00
_cell.angle_beta   90.00
_cell.angle_gamma   90.00
#
_symmetry.space_group_name_H-M   'P 1'
#
loop_
_entity.id
_entity.type
_entity.pdbx_description
1 polymer ?
#
loop_
_entity_poly.entity_id
_entity_poly.type
_entity_poly.pdbx_seq_one_letter_code
_entity_poly.pdbx_strand_id
1 'polypeptide(L)'
;MQLHRAVENGYEKAYCKMMNDVEMQDAKDDWIEARAEELLGNFSNDNDWQIVELLKIKLESKNIDADIYNQFITDICYSQAKVEYNKRF
;
A
#
# COMPACT_ATOMS: atom_id res chain seq x y z
N MET A 1 15.51 30.99 -33.74
CA MET A 1 14.13 30.99 -33.17
C MET A 1 13.44 29.63 -33.16
N GLN A 2 13.76 28.66 -34.03
CA GLN A 2 13.15 27.31 -33.98
C GLN A 2 13.72 26.40 -32.87
N LEU A 3 15.03 26.50 -32.59
CA LEU A 3 15.70 25.73 -31.53
C LEU A 3 15.19 26.07 -30.13
N HIS A 4 14.92 27.35 -29.83
CA HIS A 4 14.37 27.76 -28.54
C HIS A 4 12.99 27.14 -28.27
N ARG A 5 12.07 27.21 -29.24
CA ARG A 5 10.75 26.56 -29.14
C ARG A 5 10.83 25.03 -28.98
N ALA A 6 11.78 24.38 -29.65
CA ALA A 6 11.95 22.92 -29.51
C ALA A 6 12.45 22.53 -28.11
N VAL A 7 13.31 23.36 -27.52
CA VAL A 7 13.84 23.18 -26.15
C VAL A 7 12.75 23.45 -25.11
N GLU A 8 12.00 24.54 -25.23
CA GLU A 8 10.86 24.86 -24.36
C GLU A 8 9.78 23.76 -24.38
N ASN A 9 9.40 23.30 -25.58
CA ASN A 9 8.46 22.19 -25.73
C ASN A 9 9.00 20.86 -25.17
N GLY A 10 10.32 20.67 -25.14
CA GLY A 10 10.96 19.51 -24.55
C GLY A 10 10.88 19.52 -23.02
N TYR A 11 11.14 20.68 -22.41
CA TYR A 11 11.00 20.86 -20.96
C TYR A 11 9.54 20.74 -20.50
N GLU A 12 8.61 21.33 -21.24
CA GLU A 12 7.17 21.21 -20.96
C GLU A 12 6.72 19.74 -21.01
N LYS A 13 7.11 18.99 -22.04
CA LYS A 13 6.81 17.55 -22.14
C LYS A 13 7.40 16.74 -20.99
N ALA A 14 8.64 17.03 -20.60
CA ALA A 14 9.28 16.35 -19.48
C ALA A 14 8.56 16.65 -18.15
N TYR A 15 8.14 17.91 -17.95
CA TYR A 15 7.38 18.32 -16.78
C TYR A 15 5.98 17.69 -16.73
N CYS A 16 5.23 17.72 -17.83
CA CYS A 16 3.93 17.05 -17.92
C CYS A 16 4.04 15.55 -17.66
N LYS A 17 5.09 14.89 -18.18
CA LYS A 17 5.34 13.48 -17.92
C LYS A 17 5.61 13.24 -16.43
N MET A 18 6.48 14.04 -15.81
CA MET A 18 6.77 13.93 -14.39
C MET A 18 5.50 14.12 -13.54
N MET A 19 4.67 15.11 -13.84
CA MET A 19 3.41 15.33 -13.13
C MET A 19 2.45 14.15 -13.30
N ASN A 20 2.30 13.63 -14.51
CA ASN A 20 1.47 12.44 -14.76
C ASN A 20 2.01 11.20 -14.01
N ASP A 21 3.33 11.01 -13.98
CA ASP A 21 3.96 9.89 -13.27
C ASP A 21 3.72 10.01 -11.75
N VAL A 22 3.78 11.23 -11.20
CA VAL A 22 3.44 11.52 -9.79
C VAL A 22 1.97 11.26 -9.51
N GLU A 23 1.06 11.80 -10.32
CA GLU A 23 -0.39 11.61 -10.15
C GLU A 23 -0.78 10.11 -10.23
N MET A 24 -0.15 9.35 -11.12
CA MET A 24 -0.35 7.90 -11.20
C MET A 24 0.17 7.17 -9.96
N GLN A 25 1.25 7.66 -9.36
CA GLN A 25 1.80 7.09 -8.14
C GLN A 25 0.93 7.42 -6.92
N ASP A 26 0.43 8.65 -6.82
CA ASP A 26 -0.52 9.06 -5.78
C ASP A 26 -1.81 8.21 -5.88
N ALA A 27 -2.38 8.06 -7.08
CA ALA A 27 -3.58 7.24 -7.29
C ALA A 27 -3.35 5.76 -6.94
N LYS A 28 -2.14 5.25 -7.17
CA LYS A 28 -1.75 3.89 -6.77
C LYS A 28 -1.69 3.77 -5.25
N ASP A 29 -1.03 4.70 -4.59
CA ASP A 29 -0.83 4.67 -3.15
C ASP A 29 -2.18 4.84 -2.43
N ASP A 30 -3.04 5.75 -2.88
CA ASP A 30 -4.42 5.93 -2.40
C ASP A 30 -5.24 4.64 -2.50
N TRP A 31 -5.14 3.92 -3.63
CA TRP A 31 -5.85 2.66 -3.81
C TRP A 31 -5.35 1.59 -2.84
N ILE A 32 -4.03 1.48 -2.68
CA ILE A 32 -3.40 0.49 -1.78
C ILE A 32 -3.79 0.79 -0.33
N GLU A 33 -3.78 2.05 0.08
CA GLU A 33 -4.15 2.47 1.43
C GLU A 33 -5.63 2.15 1.72
N ALA A 34 -6.55 2.59 0.85
CA ALA A 34 -7.97 2.28 1.01
C ALA A 34 -8.25 0.76 1.07
N ARG A 35 -7.53 -0.03 0.26
CA ARG A 35 -7.67 -1.49 0.27
C ARG A 35 -7.08 -2.12 1.53
N ALA A 36 -5.95 -1.61 2.02
CA ALA A 36 -5.34 -2.09 3.25
C ALA A 36 -6.22 -1.76 4.47
N GLU A 37 -6.84 -0.58 4.52
CA GLU A 37 -7.79 -0.18 5.55
C GLU A 37 -9.03 -1.08 5.56
N GLU A 38 -9.59 -1.43 4.39
CA GLU A 38 -10.70 -2.38 4.29
C GLU A 38 -10.30 -3.77 4.85
N LEU A 39 -9.10 -4.25 4.51
CA LEU A 39 -8.58 -5.52 5.02
C LEU A 39 -8.35 -5.46 6.53
N LEU A 40 -7.82 -4.35 7.06
CA LEU A 40 -7.65 -4.11 8.49
C LEU A 40 -8.98 -4.07 9.23
N GLY A 41 -10.01 -3.45 8.64
CA GLY A 41 -11.36 -3.45 9.19
C GLY A 41 -11.92 -4.86 9.40
N ASN A 42 -11.60 -5.81 8.50
CA ASN A 42 -11.97 -7.21 8.70
C ASN A 42 -11.24 -7.88 9.88
N PHE A 43 -10.05 -7.39 10.24
CA PHE A 43 -9.28 -7.75 11.43
C PHE A 43 -9.58 -6.85 12.66
N SER A 44 -10.70 -6.12 12.66
CA SER A 44 -11.19 -5.37 13.84
C SER A 44 -12.54 -5.86 14.34
N ASN A 45 -13.04 -6.95 13.76
CA ASN A 45 -14.33 -7.55 14.08
C ASN A 45 -14.15 -8.52 15.24
N ASP A 46 -15.11 -8.64 16.17
CA ASP A 46 -15.02 -9.34 17.47
C ASP A 46 -14.41 -10.77 17.51
N ASN A 47 -14.08 -11.39 16.38
CA ASN A 47 -13.39 -12.67 16.22
C ASN A 47 -11.85 -12.59 16.12
N ASP A 48 -11.21 -11.42 16.12
CA ASP A 48 -9.75 -11.33 15.90
C ASP A 48 -8.89 -11.95 16.99
N TRP A 49 -9.44 -12.05 18.21
CA TRP A 49 -8.77 -12.76 19.30
C TRP A 49 -8.46 -14.23 18.93
N GLN A 50 -9.27 -14.86 18.07
CA GLN A 50 -9.02 -16.22 17.59
C GLN A 50 -7.85 -16.28 16.61
N ILE A 51 -7.67 -15.24 15.78
CA ILE A 51 -6.56 -15.13 14.84
C ILE A 51 -5.25 -14.90 15.62
N VAL A 52 -5.28 -14.04 16.64
CA VAL A 52 -4.15 -13.83 17.57
C VAL A 52 -3.76 -15.15 18.25
N GLU A 53 -4.72 -15.90 18.78
CA GLU A 53 -4.49 -17.19 19.42
C GLU A 53 -3.88 -18.22 18.44
N LEU A 54 -4.41 -18.33 17.23
CA LEU A 54 -3.85 -19.20 16.19
C LEU A 54 -2.42 -18.82 15.81
N LEU A 55 -2.11 -17.52 15.74
CA LEU A 55 -0.75 -17.03 15.47
C LEU A 55 0.20 -17.32 16.63
N LYS A 56 -0.23 -17.12 17.88
CA LYS A 56 0.54 -17.52 19.07
C LYS A 56 0.88 -19.02 19.05
N ILE A 57 -0.09 -19.87 18.71
CA ILE A 57 0.09 -21.31 18.57
C ILE A 57 1.08 -21.63 17.44
N LYS A 58 0.91 -21.05 16.25
CA LYS A 58 1.80 -21.31 15.10
C LYS A 58 3.23 -20.82 15.31
N LEU A 59 3.42 -19.74 16.05
CA LEU A 59 4.73 -19.18 16.36
C LEU A 59 5.34 -19.77 17.64
N GLU A 60 4.67 -20.75 18.27
CA GLU A 60 5.05 -21.34 19.56
C GLU A 60 5.35 -20.29 20.66
N SER A 61 4.75 -19.10 20.52
CA SER A 61 5.07 -17.96 21.37
C SER A 61 4.15 -17.92 22.58
N LYS A 62 4.74 -17.86 23.77
CA LYS A 62 4.00 -17.68 25.02
C LYS A 62 3.64 -16.22 25.30
N ASN A 63 4.22 -15.27 24.56
CA ASN A 63 3.97 -13.85 24.75
C ASN A 63 4.31 -13.07 23.47
N ILE A 64 3.31 -12.79 22.64
CA ILE A 64 3.45 -11.88 21.50
C ILE A 64 3.00 -10.51 22.00
N ASP A 65 3.91 -9.54 21.92
CA ASP A 65 3.61 -8.15 22.20
C ASP A 65 2.52 -7.63 21.26
N ALA A 66 1.55 -6.89 21.79
CA ALA A 66 0.41 -6.41 21.02
C ALA A 66 0.83 -5.49 19.86
N ASP A 67 1.90 -4.71 20.03
CA ASP A 67 2.42 -3.83 18.99
C ASP A 67 3.06 -4.64 17.87
N ILE A 68 3.78 -5.72 18.21
CA ILE A 68 4.33 -6.65 17.21
C ILE A 68 3.21 -7.33 16.42
N TYR A 69 2.14 -7.74 17.10
CA TYR A 69 0.97 -8.31 16.44
C TYR A 69 0.30 -7.29 15.49
N ASN A 70 0.04 -6.07 15.96
CA ASN A 70 -0.58 -5.03 15.16
C ASN A 70 0.27 -4.65 13.94
N GLN A 71 1.59 -4.57 14.11
CA GLN A 71 2.51 -4.33 13.00
C GLN A 71 2.46 -5.47 11.98
N PHE A 72 2.47 -6.73 12.45
CA PHE A 72 2.40 -7.89 11.56
C PHE A 72 1.11 -7.93 10.74
N ILE A 73 -0.04 -7.66 11.36
CA ILE A 73 -1.32 -7.58 10.66
C ILE A 73 -1.31 -6.46 9.63
N THR A 74 -0.83 -5.27 10.01
CA THR A 74 -0.67 -4.13 9.11
C THR A 74 0.19 -4.49 7.90
N ASP A 75 1.36 -5.08 8.13
CA ASP A 75 2.28 -5.47 7.06
C ASP A 75 1.66 -6.47 6.08
N ILE A 76 0.87 -7.43 6.58
CA ILE A 76 0.15 -8.39 5.74
C ILE A 76 -0.93 -7.69 4.90
N CYS A 77 -1.75 -6.84 5.50
CA CYS A 77 -2.81 -6.12 4.79
C CYS A 77 -2.24 -5.26 3.66
N TYR A 78 -1.19 -4.50 3.94
CA TYR A 78 -0.50 -3.70 2.92
C TYR A 78 0.19 -4.55 1.85
N SER A 79 0.81 -5.67 2.23
CA SER A 79 1.43 -6.59 1.28
C SER A 79 0.39 -7.21 0.35
N GLN A 80 -0.77 -7.61 0.88
CA GLN A 80 -1.87 -8.16 0.10
C GLN A 80 -2.46 -7.09 -0.83
N ALA A 81 -2.71 -5.88 -0.34
CA ALA A 81 -3.19 -4.77 -1.16
C ALA A 81 -2.24 -4.50 -2.35
N LYS A 82 -0.92 -4.45 -2.12
CA LYS A 82 0.09 -4.32 -3.19
C LYS A 82 0.00 -5.44 -4.24
N VAL A 83 -0.16 -6.69 -3.80
CA VAL A 83 -0.30 -7.84 -4.71
C VAL A 83 -1.60 -7.75 -5.52
N GLU A 84 -2.70 -7.32 -4.91
CA GLU A 84 -3.98 -7.15 -5.60
C GLU A 84 -3.93 -6.01 -6.63
N TYR A 85 -3.29 -4.88 -6.29
CA TYR A 85 -3.08 -3.77 -7.23
C TYR A 85 -2.32 -4.24 -8.48
N ASN A 86 -1.15 -4.88 -8.29
CA ASN A 86 -0.30 -5.36 -9.38
C ASN A 86 -0.95 -6.48 -10.23
N LYS A 87 -2.04 -7.11 -9.75
CA LYS A 87 -2.82 -8.07 -10.54
C LYS A 87 -3.95 -7.41 -11.33
N ARG A 88 -4.46 -6.28 -10.85
CA ARG A 88 -5.58 -5.55 -11.46
C ARG A 88 -5.13 -4.54 -12.51
N PHE A 89 -3.95 -3.94 -12.33
CA PHE A 89 -3.38 -2.89 -13.17
C PHE A 89 -1.99 -3.29 -13.67
#